data_AF-A0A1S4BY28-F1
#
_entry.id   AF-A0A1S4BY28-F1
#
_cell.length_a   1.000
_cell.length_b   1.000
_cell.length_c   1.000
_cell.angle_alpha   90.00
_cell.angle_beta   90.00
_cell.angle_gamma   90.00
#
_symmetry.space_group_name_H-M   'P 1'
#
loop_
_entity.id
_entity.type
_entity.pdbx_description
1 polymer ?
#
loop_
_entity_poly.entity_id
_entity_poly.type
_entity_poly.pdbx_seq_one_letter_code
_entity_poly.pdbx_strand_id
1 'polypeptide(L)'
;MFHFFFWVLHLGHLQCRLVNVSSLVTASLTFEITCITEFQDEDDVEEESCRDYHQVSGNLVLDYLQKLSCVTELSIGSWLAEVVFMLQLEGVPLPELRCKCLTLEMDVTKYNLYGVTSLLRTSPLLETLNIHLGVGLTD
;
A
#
# COMPACT_ATOMS: atom_id res chain seq x y z
N MET A 1 -1.56 14.38 -26.97
CA MET A 1 -0.30 13.62 -26.80
C MET A 1 -0.07 13.49 -25.31
N PHE A 2 -0.59 12.43 -24.70
CA PHE A 2 -0.53 12.21 -23.26
C PHE A 2 0.84 11.64 -22.93
N HIS A 3 1.74 12.50 -22.46
CA HIS A 3 3.03 12.04 -21.93
C HIS A 3 2.77 11.52 -20.51
N PHE A 4 2.49 10.21 -20.44
CA PHE A 4 2.75 9.41 -19.25
C PHE A 4 4.23 9.57 -18.89
N PHE A 5 4.52 10.41 -17.91
CA PHE A 5 5.77 10.28 -17.16
C PHE A 5 5.47 9.43 -15.93
N PHE A 6 5.44 8.12 -16.17
CA PHE A 6 6.07 7.18 -15.26
C PHE A 6 7.56 7.53 -15.20
N TRP A 7 8.22 7.21 -14.08
CA TRP A 7 9.67 7.21 -13.80
C TRP A 7 10.11 8.12 -12.64
N VAL A 8 10.42 7.42 -11.55
CA VAL A 8 11.36 7.71 -10.46
C VAL A 8 10.84 8.50 -9.25
N LEU A 9 10.42 7.70 -8.28
CA LEU A 9 10.46 7.94 -6.84
C LEU A 9 11.85 8.42 -6.40
N HIS A 10 11.91 9.55 -5.69
CA HIS A 10 13.03 9.89 -4.81
C HIS A 10 12.48 10.29 -3.44
N LEU A 11 12.88 9.50 -2.43
CA LEU A 11 12.48 9.53 -1.03
C LEU A 11 12.87 10.84 -0.34
N GLY A 12 12.00 11.28 0.58
CA GLY A 12 12.24 12.39 1.50
C GLY A 12 11.14 13.44 1.41
N HIS A 13 10.08 13.29 2.22
CA HIS A 13 9.00 14.27 2.44
C HIS A 13 7.89 14.46 1.38
N LEU A 14 7.91 13.76 0.24
CA LEU A 14 6.82 13.88 -0.74
C LEU A 14 5.70 12.88 -0.43
N GLN A 15 4.69 13.31 0.33
CA GLN A 15 3.37 12.68 0.27
C GLN A 15 2.75 12.95 -1.10
N CYS A 16 3.09 12.14 -2.09
CA CYS A 16 2.54 12.21 -3.45
C CYS A 16 1.06 11.83 -3.45
N ARG A 17 0.17 12.78 -3.12
CA ARG A 17 -1.27 12.50 -3.12
C ARG A 17 -1.77 12.26 -4.55
N LEU A 18 -2.46 11.14 -4.75
CA LEU A 18 -3.19 10.91 -6.00
C LEU A 18 -4.21 12.05 -6.18
N VAL A 19 -4.30 12.60 -7.37
CA VAL A 19 -5.34 13.57 -7.73
C VAL A 19 -6.57 12.82 -8.25
N ASN A 20 -7.38 13.43 -9.12
CA ASN A 20 -8.44 12.69 -9.79
C ASN A 20 -7.84 11.65 -10.77
N VAL A 21 -8.08 10.38 -10.47
CA VAL A 21 -7.59 9.22 -11.23
C VAL A 21 -8.72 8.30 -11.70
N SER A 22 -9.96 8.81 -11.76
CA SER A 22 -11.16 8.02 -12.12
C SER A 22 -11.14 7.42 -13.53
N SER A 23 -10.23 7.88 -14.39
CA SER A 23 -10.04 7.36 -15.75
C SER A 23 -8.99 6.24 -15.84
N LEU A 24 -8.28 5.93 -14.76
CA LEU A 24 -7.28 4.87 -14.76
C LEU A 24 -7.94 3.49 -14.82
N VAL A 25 -7.40 2.64 -15.69
CA VAL A 25 -7.76 1.22 -15.79
C VAL A 25 -6.81 0.36 -14.95
N THR A 26 -5.53 0.70 -14.96
CA THR A 26 -4.45 -0.01 -14.29
C THR A 26 -3.70 0.94 -13.37
N ALA A 27 -3.36 0.48 -12.16
CA ALA A 27 -2.55 1.22 -11.20
C ALA A 27 -1.57 0.31 -10.45
N SER A 28 -0.46 0.88 -10.00
CA SER A 28 0.55 0.19 -9.19
C SER A 28 0.99 1.06 -8.01
N LEU A 29 0.91 0.52 -6.80
CA LEU A 29 1.30 1.13 -5.53
C LEU A 29 2.30 0.20 -4.81
N THR A 30 3.51 0.12 -5.35
CA THR A 30 4.56 -0.81 -4.90
C THR A 30 5.76 -0.12 -4.24
N PHE A 31 5.60 1.16 -3.87
CA PHE A 31 6.61 1.89 -3.12
C PHE A 31 6.50 1.60 -1.61
N GLU A 32 7.56 1.94 -0.89
CA GLU A 32 7.67 1.82 0.55
C GLU A 32 7.96 3.19 1.17
N ILE A 33 7.36 3.47 2.33
CA ILE A 33 7.61 4.68 3.11
C ILE A 33 8.01 4.24 4.51
N THR A 34 9.27 4.47 4.88
CA THR A 34 9.81 4.15 6.20
C THR A 34 9.69 5.34 7.16
N CYS A 35 9.47 5.07 8.45
CA CYS A 35 9.56 6.11 9.48
C CYS A 35 11.03 6.56 9.59
N ILE A 36 11.30 7.87 9.66
CA ILE A 36 12.68 8.41 9.68
C ILE A 36 13.50 7.87 10.88
N THR A 37 12.85 7.41 11.95
CA THR A 37 13.50 6.84 13.13
C THR A 37 13.93 5.39 12.96
N GLU A 38 13.61 4.70 11.86
CA GLU A 38 14.11 3.34 11.56
C GLU A 38 15.64 3.30 11.34
N PHE A 39 16.29 4.47 11.29
CA PHE A 39 17.75 4.61 11.22
C PHE A 39 18.42 4.99 12.55
N GLN A 40 17.67 5.07 13.66
CA GLN A 40 18.20 5.39 14.98
C GLN A 40 18.23 4.10 15.81
N ASP A 41 19.41 3.78 16.37
CA ASP A 41 19.73 2.53 17.06
C ASP A 41 18.65 2.06 18.04
N GLU A 42 18.47 0.73 18.14
CA GLU A 42 17.41 -0.01 18.84
C GLU A 42 17.18 0.32 20.33
N ASP A 43 17.98 1.18 20.95
CA ASP A 43 18.03 1.31 22.40
C ASP A 43 17.21 2.45 23.02
N ASP A 44 16.67 3.44 22.26
CA ASP A 44 15.97 4.59 22.88
C ASP A 44 14.84 5.22 22.03
N VAL A 45 14.03 4.45 21.29
CA VAL A 45 12.86 5.01 20.59
C VAL A 45 11.58 4.71 21.36
N GLU A 46 11.08 5.70 22.09
CA GLU A 46 9.71 5.69 22.63
C GLU A 46 8.74 5.45 21.46
N GLU A 47 7.93 4.38 21.52
CA GLU A 47 6.88 4.01 20.54
C GLU A 47 5.93 5.17 20.16
N GLU A 48 5.89 6.24 20.98
CA GLU A 48 5.13 7.46 20.71
C GLU A 48 5.69 8.32 19.56
N SER A 49 6.96 8.19 19.18
CA SER A 49 7.60 9.09 18.19
C SER A 49 7.06 8.93 16.76
N CYS A 50 6.61 7.72 16.37
CA CYS A 50 6.08 7.46 15.01
C CYS A 50 4.54 7.48 14.94
N ARG A 51 3.82 7.81 16.02
CA ARG A 51 2.35 7.74 16.03
C ARG A 51 1.72 8.63 14.95
N ASP A 52 2.24 9.83 14.77
CA ASP A 52 1.80 10.76 13.72
C ASP A 52 2.09 10.19 12.32
N TYR A 53 3.22 9.52 12.12
CA TYR A 53 3.59 8.87 10.86
C TYR A 53 2.66 7.70 10.51
N HIS A 54 2.30 6.87 11.50
CA HIS A 54 1.37 5.76 11.28
C HIS A 54 -0.02 6.27 10.91
N GLN A 55 -0.52 7.29 11.62
CA GLN A 55 -1.81 7.90 11.30
C GLN A 55 -1.82 8.51 9.89
N VAL A 56 -0.75 9.22 9.54
CA VAL A 56 -0.56 9.79 8.20
C VAL A 56 -0.55 8.70 7.12
N SER A 57 0.17 7.60 7.36
CA SER A 57 0.27 6.48 6.43
C SER A 57 -1.08 5.79 6.23
N GLY A 58 -1.82 5.55 7.31
CA GLY A 58 -3.18 5.02 7.25
C GLY A 58 -4.12 5.91 6.42
N ASN A 59 -4.13 7.22 6.70
CA ASN A 59 -4.92 8.19 5.94
C ASN A 59 -4.55 8.22 4.46
N LEU A 60 -3.25 8.11 4.14
CA LEU A 60 -2.75 8.12 2.78
C LEU A 60 -3.18 6.86 2.01
N VAL A 61 -3.04 5.70 2.62
CA VAL A 61 -3.46 4.42 2.02
C VAL A 61 -4.97 4.39 1.79
N LEU A 62 -5.78 4.89 2.74
CA LEU A 62 -7.23 5.02 2.55
C LEU A 62 -7.58 5.93 1.36
N ASP A 63 -6.94 7.11 1.27
CA ASP A 63 -7.14 8.06 0.18
C ASP A 63 -6.79 7.43 -1.18
N TYR A 64 -5.72 6.64 -1.26
CA TYR A 64 -5.35 5.92 -2.47
C TYR A 64 -6.36 4.83 -2.84
N LEU A 65 -6.73 3.97 -1.90
CA LEU A 65 -7.71 2.90 -2.16
C LEU A 65 -9.06 3.48 -2.61
N GLN A 66 -9.48 4.60 -2.02
CA GLN A 66 -10.72 5.26 -2.39
C GLN A 66 -10.67 5.80 -3.82
N LYS A 67 -9.57 6.47 -4.20
CA LYS A 67 -9.38 7.03 -5.53
C LYS A 67 -9.19 5.96 -6.61
N LEU A 68 -8.60 4.83 -6.25
CA LEU A 68 -8.38 3.70 -7.13
C LEU A 68 -9.53 2.67 -7.10
N SER A 69 -10.62 2.94 -6.38
CA SER A 69 -11.77 2.01 -6.26
C SER A 69 -12.35 1.56 -7.61
N CYS A 70 -12.17 2.34 -8.67
CA CYS A 70 -12.68 2.03 -10.03
C CYS A 70 -11.67 1.34 -10.94
N VAL A 71 -10.41 1.14 -10.54
CA VAL A 71 -9.42 0.48 -11.40
C VAL A 71 -9.77 -0.98 -11.60
N THR A 72 -9.45 -1.51 -12.78
CA THR A 72 -9.68 -2.91 -13.12
C THR A 72 -8.47 -3.77 -12.72
N GLU A 73 -7.28 -3.20 -12.77
CA GLU A 73 -6.02 -3.88 -12.45
C GLU A 73 -5.26 -3.07 -11.41
N LEU A 74 -4.95 -3.68 -10.28
CA LEU A 74 -4.24 -3.04 -9.17
C LEU A 74 -3.03 -3.87 -8.76
N SER A 75 -1.88 -3.23 -8.65
CA SER A 75 -0.66 -3.83 -8.08
C SER A 75 -0.34 -3.18 -6.74
N ILE A 76 0.01 -3.98 -5.73
CA ILE A 76 0.21 -3.53 -4.34
C ILE A 76 1.52 -4.12 -3.79
N GLY A 77 2.33 -3.27 -3.14
CA GLY A 77 3.56 -3.66 -2.45
C GLY A 77 3.39 -4.01 -0.97
N SER A 78 4.46 -4.55 -0.36
CA SER A 78 4.50 -5.00 1.04
C SER A 78 3.98 -3.94 2.03
N TRP A 79 4.55 -2.74 1.97
CA TRP A 79 4.24 -1.64 2.90
C TRP A 79 2.75 -1.30 2.93
N LEU A 80 2.12 -1.20 1.76
CA LEU A 80 0.69 -0.87 1.68
C LEU A 80 -0.17 -1.99 2.29
N ALA A 81 0.19 -3.26 2.08
CA ALA A 81 -0.50 -4.38 2.72
C ALA A 81 -0.37 -4.36 4.25
N GLU A 82 0.80 -4.01 4.79
CA GLU A 82 1.00 -3.87 6.24
C GLU A 82 0.19 -2.72 6.83
N VAL A 83 0.14 -1.56 6.16
CA VAL A 83 -0.71 -0.45 6.58
C VAL A 83 -2.20 -0.83 6.54
N VAL A 84 -2.62 -1.59 5.53
CA VAL A 84 -3.99 -2.13 5.46
C VAL A 84 -4.28 -3.06 6.63
N PHE A 85 -3.32 -3.89 7.04
CA PHE A 85 -3.48 -4.72 8.23
C PHE A 85 -3.67 -3.86 9.49
N MET A 86 -2.89 -2.80 9.66
CA MET A 86 -3.04 -1.88 10.80
C MET A 86 -4.43 -1.21 10.81
N LEU A 87 -4.88 -0.69 9.67
CA LEU A 87 -6.22 -0.10 9.53
C LEU A 87 -7.34 -1.08 9.92
N GLN A 88 -7.18 -2.35 9.58
CA GLN A 88 -8.12 -3.40 9.96
C GLN A 88 -8.14 -3.62 11.48
N LEU A 89 -6.98 -3.62 12.14
CA LEU A 89 -6.88 -3.75 13.61
C LEU A 89 -7.54 -2.57 14.33
N GLU A 90 -7.44 -1.37 13.76
CA GLU A 90 -8.12 -0.16 14.23
C GLU A 90 -9.62 -0.13 13.92
N GLY A 91 -10.14 -1.13 13.19
CA GLY A 91 -11.55 -1.21 12.81
C GLY A 91 -11.96 -0.19 11.75
N VAL A 92 -11.00 0.36 11.01
CA VAL A 92 -11.26 1.35 9.96
C VAL A 92 -11.78 0.63 8.71
N PRO A 93 -12.95 1.02 8.17
CA PRO A 93 -13.49 0.39 6.98
C PRO A 93 -12.69 0.78 5.73
N LEU A 94 -12.37 -0.22 4.91
CA LEU A 94 -11.72 -0.03 3.61
C LEU A 94 -12.79 0.16 2.52
N PRO A 95 -12.51 0.95 1.46
CA PRO A 95 -13.42 1.09 0.33
C PRO A 95 -13.50 -0.21 -0.47
N GLU A 96 -14.66 -0.44 -1.09
CA GLU A 96 -14.82 -1.56 -2.03
C GLU A 96 -14.02 -1.28 -3.31
N LEU A 97 -13.20 -2.26 -3.70
CA LEU A 97 -12.37 -2.22 -4.88
C LEU A 97 -13.07 -2.99 -6.00
N ARG A 98 -13.16 -2.36 -7.17
CA ARG A 98 -13.77 -2.96 -8.36
C ARG A 98 -12.75 -3.67 -9.26
N CYS A 99 -11.54 -3.88 -8.75
CA CYS A 99 -10.50 -4.55 -9.50
C CYS A 99 -10.88 -6.00 -9.79
N LYS A 100 -10.58 -6.43 -11.02
CA LYS A 100 -10.70 -7.81 -11.48
C LYS A 100 -9.37 -8.55 -11.38
N CYS A 101 -8.27 -7.81 -11.43
CA CYS A 101 -6.92 -8.34 -11.25
C CYS A 101 -6.23 -7.61 -10.10
N LEU A 102 -5.75 -8.39 -9.13
CA LEU A 102 -4.91 -7.91 -8.03
C LEU A 102 -3.56 -8.58 -8.13
N THR A 103 -2.51 -7.78 -8.21
CA THR A 103 -1.12 -8.24 -8.27
C THR A 103 -0.41 -7.84 -6.99
N LEU A 104 0.15 -8.81 -6.27
CA LEU A 104 0.89 -8.58 -5.04
C LEU A 104 2.38 -8.68 -5.35
N GLU A 105 3.12 -7.59 -5.15
CA GLU A 105 4.57 -7.52 -5.32
C GLU A 105 5.21 -7.33 -3.94
N MET A 106 5.40 -8.42 -3.20
CA MET A 106 5.81 -8.36 -1.80
C MET A 106 6.57 -9.59 -1.35
N ASP A 107 7.48 -9.42 -0.39
CA ASP A 107 8.03 -10.52 0.40
C ASP A 107 6.98 -10.96 1.41
N VAL A 108 6.80 -12.27 1.65
CA VAL A 108 5.76 -12.74 2.59
C VAL A 108 6.17 -12.49 4.03
N THR A 109 5.44 -11.64 4.74
CA THR A 109 5.54 -11.48 6.19
C THR A 109 4.21 -11.89 6.84
N LYS A 110 4.23 -12.18 8.13
CA LYS A 110 2.97 -12.47 8.85
C LYS A 110 1.99 -11.28 8.77
N TYR A 111 2.50 -10.05 8.77
CA TYR A 111 1.70 -8.82 8.82
C TYR A 111 1.03 -8.51 7.48
N ASN A 112 1.78 -8.60 6.37
CA ASN A 112 1.20 -8.30 5.07
C ASN A 112 0.17 -9.35 4.61
N LEU A 113 0.28 -10.62 5.04
CA LEU A 113 -0.73 -11.64 4.73
C LEU A 113 -2.11 -11.28 5.29
N TYR A 114 -2.19 -10.79 6.52
CA TYR A 114 -3.47 -10.35 7.08
C TYR A 114 -4.02 -9.12 6.32
N GLY A 115 -3.15 -8.20 5.95
CA GLY A 115 -3.50 -7.06 5.09
C GLY A 115 -4.07 -7.50 3.74
N VAL A 116 -3.46 -8.50 3.11
CA VAL A 116 -3.96 -9.13 1.88
C VAL A 116 -5.34 -9.73 2.09
N THR A 117 -5.62 -10.41 3.21
CA THR A 117 -6.97 -10.93 3.46
C THR A 117 -8.03 -9.83 3.52
N SER A 118 -7.69 -8.65 4.03
CA SER A 118 -8.57 -7.48 4.00
C SER A 118 -8.80 -6.94 2.59
N LEU A 119 -7.74 -6.85 1.77
CA LEU A 119 -7.84 -6.45 0.37
C LEU A 119 -8.71 -7.41 -0.45
N LEU A 120 -8.57 -8.72 -0.22
CA LEU A 120 -9.39 -9.74 -0.88
C LEU A 120 -10.86 -9.61 -0.49
N ARG A 121 -11.15 -9.34 0.79
CA ARG A 121 -12.52 -9.13 1.28
C ARG A 121 -13.17 -7.89 0.65
N THR A 122 -12.40 -6.84 0.39
CA THR A 122 -12.90 -5.60 -0.21
C THR A 122 -12.94 -5.64 -1.73
N SER A 123 -12.49 -6.73 -2.35
CA SER A 123 -12.44 -6.91 -3.81
C SER A 123 -13.41 -8.01 -4.27
N PRO A 124 -14.74 -7.83 -4.16
CA PRO A 124 -15.71 -8.88 -4.47
C PRO A 124 -15.77 -9.27 -5.95
N LEU A 125 -15.23 -8.43 -6.84
CA LEU A 125 -15.19 -8.64 -8.28
C LEU A 125 -13.88 -9.27 -8.77
N LEU A 126 -13.01 -9.68 -7.86
CA LEU A 126 -11.68 -10.21 -8.20
C LEU A 126 -11.80 -11.54 -8.97
N GLU A 127 -11.23 -11.56 -10.16
CA GLU A 127 -11.20 -12.74 -11.05
C GLU A 127 -9.79 -13.37 -11.07
N THR A 128 -8.74 -12.57 -10.91
CA THR A 128 -7.34 -12.99 -10.98
C THR A 128 -6.55 -12.44 -9.80
N LEU A 129 -5.82 -13.31 -9.10
CA LEU A 129 -4.87 -12.96 -8.06
C LEU A 129 -3.48 -13.41 -8.50
N ASN A 130 -2.58 -12.46 -8.72
CA ASN A 130 -1.17 -12.73 -8.99
C ASN A 130 -0.35 -12.46 -7.73
N ILE A 131 0.55 -13.38 -7.40
CA ILE A 131 1.44 -13.24 -6.25
C ILE A 131 2.88 -13.36 -6.76
N HIS A 132 3.58 -12.24 -6.76
CA HIS A 132 5.00 -12.16 -7.05
C HIS A 132 5.75 -12.02 -5.73
N LEU A 133 6.32 -13.14 -5.30
CA LEU A 133 7.15 -13.18 -4.11
C LEU A 133 8.55 -12.73 -4.50
N GLY A 134 9.07 -11.72 -3.82
CA GLY A 134 10.48 -11.43 -3.86
C GLY A 134 11.24 -12.66 -3.37
N VAL A 135 12.23 -13.10 -4.14
CA VAL A 135 13.21 -14.06 -3.60
C VAL A 135 14.06 -13.22 -2.67
N GLY A 136 13.76 -13.25 -1.37
CA GLY A 136 14.64 -12.67 -0.37
C GLY A 136 16.05 -13.18 -0.64
N LEU A 137 16.97 -12.29 -0.99
CA LEU A 137 18.39 -12.60 -0.89
C LEU A 137 18.67 -12.73 0.61
N THR A 138 18.55 -13.96 1.10
CA THR A 138 19.13 -14.37 2.36
C THR A 138 20.64 -14.28 2.20
N ASP A 139 21.22 -13.17 2.62
CA ASP A 139 22.64 -13.09 2.98
C ASP A 139 22.76 -13.06 4.51
#